data_AF-A0A945V9D1-F1
#
_entry.id   AF-A0A945V9D1-F1
#
_cell.length_a   1.000
_cell.length_b   1.000
_cell.length_c   1.000
_cell.angle_alpha   90.00
_cell.angle_beta   90.00
_cell.angle_gamma   90.00
#
_symmetry.space_group_name_H-M   'P 1'
#
loop_
_entity.id
_entity.type
_entity.pdbx_description
1 polymer ?
#
loop_
_entity_poly.entity_id
_entity_poly.type
_entity_poly.pdbx_seq_one_letter_code
_entity_poly.pdbx_strand_id
1 'polypeptide(L)'
;MEANRLFSILIGGTIGPVVILVTAIIMIWYAGAVYLNSSFLIDRYEKNNIEWTFSQLASDSWSMERPVLPSPHQIAKELKKTIWDKKITS
;
A
#
# COMPACT_ATOMS: atom_id res chain seq x y z
N MET A 1 31.38 5.49 17.35
CA MET A 1 31.53 4.05 17.66
C MET A 1 30.18 3.39 17.95
N GLU A 2 29.30 4.03 18.74
CA GLU A 2 27.92 3.56 19.05
C GLU A 2 27.03 3.33 17.80
N ALA A 3 27.00 4.27 16.84
CA ALA A 3 26.13 4.15 15.66
C ALA A 3 26.42 2.92 14.78
N ASN A 4 27.70 2.59 14.56
CA ASN A 4 28.08 1.40 13.79
C ASN A 4 27.72 0.10 14.51
N ARG A 5 27.72 0.10 15.86
CA ARG A 5 27.32 -1.04 16.68
C ARG A 5 25.80 -1.27 16.62
N LEU A 6 25.02 -0.19 16.64
CA LEU A 6 23.57 -0.27 16.42
C LEU A 6 23.26 -0.78 15.02
N PHE A 7 23.97 -0.28 14.00
CA PHE A 7 23.80 -0.70 12.62
C PHE A 7 24.12 -2.19 12.42
N SER A 8 25.19 -2.70 13.03
CA SER A 8 25.55 -4.12 12.95
C SER A 8 24.63 -5.03 13.75
N ILE A 9 24.02 -4.58 14.85
CA ILE A 9 22.96 -5.32 15.56
C ILE A 9 21.68 -5.36 14.72
N LEU A 10 21.29 -4.22 14.13
CA LEU A 10 20.10 -4.11 13.30
C LEU A 10 20.20 -4.96 12.03
N ILE A 11 21.36 -4.98 11.37
CA ILE A 11 21.55 -5.70 10.09
C ILE A 11 22.09 -7.13 10.29
N GLY A 12 22.94 -7.35 11.29
CA GLY A 12 23.56 -8.66 11.57
C GLY A 12 22.70 -9.61 12.40
N GLY A 13 21.67 -9.11 13.09
CA GLY A 13 20.66 -9.92 13.76
C GLY A 13 19.47 -10.29 12.85
N THR A 14 18.44 -10.93 13.40
CA THR A 14 17.22 -11.31 12.66
C THR A 14 16.33 -10.12 12.26
N ILE A 15 16.49 -8.96 12.92
CA ILE A 15 15.64 -7.78 12.71
C ILE A 15 15.80 -7.22 11.30
N GLY A 16 17.03 -7.07 10.80
CA GLY A 16 17.31 -6.52 9.47
C GLY A 16 16.66 -7.31 8.35
N PRO A 17 16.93 -8.63 8.24
CA PRO A 17 16.26 -9.49 7.26
C PRO A 17 14.72 -9.44 7.33
N VAL A 18 14.15 -9.43 8.55
CA VAL A 18 12.69 -9.35 8.73
C VAL A 18 12.13 -8.03 8.21
N VAL A 19 12.73 -6.89 8.57
CA VAL A 19 12.28 -5.57 8.10
C VAL A 19 12.38 -5.47 6.58
N ILE A 20 13.45 -6.01 5.98
CA ILE A 20 13.62 -6.05 4.52
C ILE A 20 12.49 -6.85 3.88
N LEU A 21 12.18 -8.04 4.39
CA LEU A 21 11.12 -8.89 3.85
C LEU A 21 9.74 -8.22 3.97
N VAL A 22 9.41 -7.68 5.14
CA VAL A 22 8.12 -6.98 5.35
C VAL A 22 8.00 -5.79 4.41
N THR A 23 9.07 -5.00 4.25
CA THR A 23 9.08 -3.86 3.34
C THR A 23 8.93 -4.31 1.89
N ALA A 24 9.60 -5.38 1.48
CA ALA A 24 9.47 -5.95 0.14
C ALA A 24 8.03 -6.43 -0.14
N ILE A 25 7.40 -7.10 0.82
CA ILE A 25 6.00 -7.53 0.71
C ILE A 25 5.06 -6.32 0.56
N ILE A 26 5.26 -5.27 1.36
CA ILE A 26 4.46 -4.04 1.26
C ILE A 26 4.66 -3.37 -0.11
N MET A 27 5.89 -3.30 -0.63
CA MET A 27 6.15 -2.74 -1.96
C MET A 27 5.47 -3.53 -3.06
N ILE A 28 5.58 -4.87 -3.02
CA ILE A 28 4.90 -5.77 -3.97
C ILE A 28 3.39 -5.57 -3.89
N TRP A 29 2.83 -5.41 -2.69
CA TRP A 29 1.41 -5.15 -2.51
C TRP A 29 0.98 -3.80 -3.12
N TYR A 30 1.71 -2.72 -2.88
CA TYR A 30 1.42 -1.43 -3.52
C TYR A 30 1.47 -1.52 -5.05
N ALA A 31 2.46 -2.21 -5.61
CA ALA A 31 2.56 -2.45 -7.05
C ALA A 31 1.37 -3.29 -7.57
N GLY A 32 1.00 -4.34 -6.84
CA GLY A 32 -0.17 -5.16 -7.15
C GLY A 32 -1.47 -4.37 -7.14
N ALA A 33 -1.63 -3.41 -6.21
CA ALA A 33 -2.80 -2.53 -6.18
C ALA A 33 -2.87 -1.66 -7.44
N VAL A 34 -1.75 -1.09 -7.90
CA VAL A 34 -1.70 -0.36 -9.19
C VAL A 34 -2.10 -1.27 -10.34
N TYR A 35 -1.49 -2.45 -10.44
CA TYR A 35 -1.73 -3.38 -11.54
C TYR A 35 -3.20 -3.84 -11.61
N LEU A 36 -3.77 -4.32 -10.50
CA LEU A 36 -5.11 -4.90 -10.50
C LEU A 36 -6.23 -3.86 -10.59
N ASN A 37 -6.02 -2.64 -10.11
CA ASN A 37 -7.02 -1.57 -10.22
C ASN A 37 -6.93 -0.82 -11.56
N SER A 38 -5.86 -1.03 -12.35
CA SER A 38 -5.57 -0.23 -13.54
C SER A 38 -6.61 -0.38 -14.65
N SER A 39 -7.14 -1.58 -14.88
CA SER A 39 -8.09 -1.85 -15.98
C SER A 39 -9.30 -0.92 -15.91
N PHE A 40 -9.93 -0.83 -14.74
CA PHE A 40 -11.08 0.05 -14.54
C PHE A 40 -10.74 1.54 -14.67
N LEU A 41 -9.57 1.96 -14.21
CA LEU A 41 -9.14 3.37 -14.27
C LEU A 41 -8.82 3.78 -15.70
N ILE A 42 -8.11 2.94 -16.46
CA ILE A 42 -7.76 3.18 -17.86
C ILE A 42 -9.04 3.26 -18.70
N ASP A 43 -9.97 2.32 -18.55
CA ASP A 43 -11.27 2.38 -19.22
C ASP A 43 -12.02 3.69 -18.93
N ARG A 44 -11.94 4.19 -17.69
CA ARG A 44 -12.55 5.47 -17.30
C ARG A 44 -11.83 6.63 -17.98
N TYR A 45 -10.50 6.65 -18.01
CA TYR A 45 -9.75 7.72 -18.65
C TYR A 45 -10.07 7.80 -20.14
N GLU A 46 -10.06 6.66 -20.84
CA GLU A 46 -10.37 6.58 -22.27
C GLU A 46 -11.79 7.07 -22.58
N LYS A 47 -12.80 6.62 -21.83
CA LYS A 47 -14.20 7.07 -22.01
C LYS A 47 -14.39 8.57 -21.81
N ASN A 48 -13.54 9.20 -21.00
CA ASN A 48 -13.61 10.63 -20.71
C ASN A 48 -12.57 11.45 -21.48
N ASN A 49 -11.84 10.83 -22.42
CA ASN A 49 -10.75 11.47 -23.18
C ASN A 49 -9.70 12.16 -22.27
N ILE A 50 -9.37 11.52 -21.14
CA ILE A 50 -8.36 12.00 -20.19
C ILE A 50 -7.00 11.43 -20.60
N GLU A 51 -6.06 12.29 -20.95
CA GLU A 51 -4.65 11.90 -21.02
C GLU A 51 -4.13 11.66 -19.60
N TRP A 52 -3.52 10.49 -19.37
CA TRP A 52 -3.10 10.07 -18.04
C TRP A 52 -1.62 9.67 -18.02
N THR A 53 -1.02 9.78 -16.84
CA THR A 53 0.37 9.36 -16.58
C THR A 53 0.40 8.18 -15.62
N PHE A 54 1.50 7.43 -15.59
CA PHE A 54 1.66 6.33 -14.63
C PHE A 54 1.56 6.79 -13.17
N SER A 55 2.09 7.98 -12.84
CA SER A 55 1.98 8.53 -11.48
C SER A 55 0.53 8.82 -11.10
N GLN A 56 -0.28 9.31 -12.05
CA GLN A 56 -1.70 9.54 -11.84
C GLN A 56 -2.44 8.22 -11.67
N LEU A 57 -2.19 7.24 -12.53
CA LEU A 57 -2.76 5.89 -12.41
C LEU A 57 -2.47 5.26 -11.03
N ALA A 58 -1.23 5.40 -10.54
CA ALA A 58 -0.86 4.88 -9.23
C ALA A 58 -1.58 5.60 -8.09
N SER A 59 -1.60 6.95 -8.11
CA SER A 59 -2.32 7.77 -7.13
C SER A 59 -3.81 7.44 -7.07
N ASP A 60 -4.45 7.34 -8.24
CA ASP A 60 -5.88 7.10 -8.35
C ASP A 60 -6.23 5.64 -7.99
N SER A 61 -5.34 4.68 -8.28
CA SER A 61 -5.46 3.29 -7.82
C SER A 61 -5.46 3.20 -6.29
N TRP A 62 -4.54 3.89 -5.64
CA TRP A 62 -4.37 3.85 -4.19
C TRP A 62 -5.44 4.63 -3.41
N SER A 63 -6.19 5.49 -4.08
CA SER A 63 -7.28 6.29 -3.49
C SER A 63 -8.68 5.87 -3.95
N MET A 64 -8.78 4.83 -4.78
CA MET A 64 -10.04 4.33 -5.32
C MET A 64 -11.01 3.91 -4.20
N GLU A 65 -12.27 4.32 -4.31
CA GLU A 65 -13.31 4.02 -3.30
C GLU A 65 -13.66 2.53 -3.25
N ARG A 66 -13.65 1.85 -4.41
CA ARG A 66 -13.97 0.43 -4.56
C ARG A 66 -12.87 -0.30 -5.33
N PRO A 67 -11.67 -0.44 -4.74
CA PRO A 67 -10.54 -1.06 -5.42
C PRO A 67 -10.76 -2.57 -5.57
N VAL A 68 -10.21 -3.15 -6.63
CA VAL A 68 -10.09 -4.61 -6.79
C VAL A 68 -9.13 -5.16 -5.74
N LEU A 69 -7.95 -4.53 -5.61
CA LEU A 69 -7.02 -4.77 -4.51
C LEU A 69 -6.80 -3.46 -3.73
N PRO A 70 -7.29 -3.34 -2.49
CA PRO A 70 -6.99 -2.20 -1.63
C PRO A 70 -5.50 -2.16 -1.30
N SER A 71 -4.93 -0.96 -1.30
CA SER A 71 -3.55 -0.72 -0.88
C SER A 71 -3.38 -0.95 0.63
N PRO A 72 -2.15 -1.21 1.10
CA PRO A 72 -1.88 -1.48 2.52
C PRO A 72 -2.46 -0.42 3.47
N HIS A 73 -2.36 0.86 3.13
CA HIS A 73 -2.88 1.93 3.99
C HIS A 73 -4.41 2.05 3.96
N GLN A 74 -5.07 1.69 2.85
CA GLN A 74 -6.53 1.59 2.79
C GLN A 74 -7.03 0.51 3.75
N ILE A 75 -6.36 -0.65 3.79
CA ILE A 75 -6.66 -1.70 4.76
C ILE A 75 -6.45 -1.21 6.19
N ALA A 76 -5.32 -0.55 6.50
CA ALA A 76 -5.08 -0.01 7.83
C ALA A 76 -6.17 0.99 8.26
N LYS A 77 -6.61 1.87 7.35
CA LYS A 77 -7.71 2.82 7.58
C LYS A 77 -9.03 2.10 7.86
N GLU A 78 -9.36 1.07 7.08
CA GLU A 78 -10.60 0.32 7.27
C GLU A 78 -10.58 -0.50 8.56
N LEU A 79 -9.45 -1.11 8.91
CA LEU A 79 -9.29 -1.82 10.20
C LEU A 79 -9.48 -0.87 11.38
N LYS A 80 -8.88 0.32 11.37
CA LYS A 80 -9.10 1.32 12.41
C LYS A 80 -10.58 1.65 12.55
N LYS A 81 -11.23 1.98 11.43
CA LYS A 81 -12.64 2.37 11.39
C LYS A 81 -13.57 1.26 11.90
N THR A 82 -13.29 0.01 11.53
CA THR A 82 -14.19 -1.12 11.80
C THR A 82 -13.93 -1.81 13.13
N ILE A 83 -12.69 -1.80 13.61
CA ILE A 83 -12.28 -2.49 14.84
C ILE A 83 -12.22 -1.54 16.03
N TRP A 84 -11.60 -0.36 15.87
CA TRP A 84 -11.42 0.59 16.98
C TRP A 84 -12.58 1.57 17.08
N ASP A 85 -13.01 2.16 15.96
CA ASP A 85 -13.95 3.27 16.00
C ASP A 85 -15.42 2.82 16.05
N LYS A 86 -15.70 1.55 15.74
CA LYS A 86 -17.07 1.02 15.73
C LYS A 86 -17.52 0.63 17.13
N LYS A 87 -18.54 1.32 17.65
CA LYS A 87 -19.20 0.93 18.90
C LYS A 87 -19.89 -0.42 18.78
N ILE A 88 -19.79 -1.24 19.82
CA ILE A 88 -20.54 -2.50 19.93
C ILE A 88 -21.99 -2.13 20.22
N THR A 89 -22.87 -2.36 19.24
CA THR A 89 -24.32 -2.25 19.41
C THR A 89 -24.88 -3.68 19.35
N SER A 90 -25.51 -4.11 20.45
CA SER A 90 -26.20 -5.41 20.57
C SER A 90 -27.49 -5.46 19.77
#